data_AF-A0A962NM57-F1
#
_entry.id   AF-A0A962NM57-F1
#
_cell.length_a   1.000
_cell.length_b   1.000
_cell.length_c   1.000
_cell.angle_alpha   90.00
_cell.angle_beta   90.00
_cell.angle_gamma   90.00
#
_symmetry.space_group_name_H-M   'P 1'
#
loop_
_entity.id
_entity.type
_entity.pdbx_description
1 polymer ?
#
loop_
_entity_poly.entity_id
_entity_poly.type
_entity_poly.pdbx_seq_one_letter_code
_entity_poly.pdbx_strand_id
1 'polypeptide(L)'
;MTLKNADKLASVEVIKDNFEQLHYICSTQIATAVFLAYHLEKPILIEGPPGVGKTELAKTTAELLGLDCIRLQCYEGLDESKAIYEWKYGKQLLYTQVLKETLSEI
;
A
#
# COMPACT_ATOMS: atom_id res chain seq x y z
N MET A 1 -9.42 -11.47 -6.92
CA MET A 1 -8.00 -11.18 -7.19
C MET A 1 -7.24 -12.36 -6.63
N THR A 2 -6.56 -13.17 -7.43
CA THR A 2 -5.99 -14.45 -6.94
C THR A 2 -4.95 -14.16 -5.86
N LEU A 3 -5.16 -14.68 -4.65
CA LEU A 3 -4.31 -14.51 -3.47
C LEU A 3 -2.89 -15.07 -3.72
N LYS A 4 -2.06 -14.29 -4.42
CA LYS A 4 -0.63 -14.56 -4.56
C LYS A 4 -0.01 -14.41 -3.16
N ASN A 5 0.70 -15.44 -2.69
CA ASN A 5 1.31 -15.56 -1.36
C ASN A 5 0.44 -16.20 -0.26
N ALA A 6 -0.60 -16.97 -0.59
CA ALA A 6 -1.40 -17.71 0.41
C ALA A 6 -0.53 -18.58 1.34
N ASP A 7 0.52 -19.21 0.81
CA ASP A 7 1.43 -20.05 1.61
C ASP A 7 2.20 -19.25 2.67
N LYS A 8 2.54 -17.98 2.38
CA LYS A 8 3.30 -17.12 3.30
C LYS A 8 2.45 -16.55 4.44
N LEU A 9 1.13 -16.57 4.29
CA LEU A 9 0.17 -16.05 5.28
C LEU A 9 -0.86 -17.11 5.71
N ALA A 10 -0.56 -18.39 5.55
CA ALA A 10 -1.53 -19.48 5.75
C ALA A 10 -2.07 -19.59 7.20
N SER A 11 -1.29 -19.19 8.20
CA SER A 11 -1.72 -19.15 9.60
C SER A 11 -1.02 -18.04 10.39
N VAL A 12 -1.53 -17.77 11.59
CA VAL A 12 -0.96 -16.78 12.52
C VAL A 12 0.46 -17.17 12.92
N GLU A 13 0.74 -18.46 13.11
CA GLU A 13 2.06 -19.01 13.44
C GLU A 13 3.03 -18.79 12.28
N VAL A 14 2.63 -19.13 11.06
CA VAL A 14 3.46 -18.93 9.84
C VAL A 14 3.84 -17.46 9.67
N ILE A 15 2.91 -16.53 9.93
CA ILE A 15 3.19 -15.10 9.85
C ILE A 15 4.21 -14.68 10.91
N LYS A 16 4.12 -15.19 12.13
CA LYS A 16 5.09 -14.88 13.19
C LYS A 16 6.49 -15.36 12.82
N ASP A 17 6.61 -16.60 12.35
CA ASP A 17 7.89 -17.20 11.96
C ASP A 17 8.52 -16.44 10.80
N ASN A 18 7.71 -16.08 9.79
CA ASN A 18 8.16 -15.29 8.65
C ASN A 18 8.59 -13.88 9.06
N PHE A 19 7.88 -13.23 9.98
CA PHE A 19 8.25 -11.91 10.47
C PHE A 19 9.53 -11.96 11.31
N GLU A 20 9.75 -13.01 12.10
CA GLU A 20 10.97 -13.20 12.87
C GLU A 20 12.20 -13.38 11.96
N GLN A 21 12.05 -14.12 10.85
CA GLN A 21 13.09 -14.23 9.81
C GLN A 21 13.44 -12.89 9.17
N LEU A 22 12.47 -11.97 9.09
CA LEU A 22 12.65 -10.59 8.62
C LEU A 22 13.01 -9.61 9.75
N HIS A 23 13.46 -10.13 10.90
CA HIS A 23 13.89 -9.35 12.06
C HIS A 23 12.79 -8.46 12.69
N TYR A 24 11.52 -8.83 12.54
CA TYR A 24 10.38 -8.17 13.16
C TYR A 24 9.80 -9.03 14.29
N ILE A 25 9.80 -8.51 15.52
CA ILE A 25 9.22 -9.19 16.68
C ILE A 25 7.70 -9.03 16.65
N CYS A 26 7.01 -10.07 16.20
CA CYS A 26 5.56 -10.06 16.01
C CYS A 26 4.80 -10.61 17.21
N SER A 27 3.86 -9.82 17.75
CA SER A 27 2.89 -10.32 18.73
C SER A 27 1.78 -11.12 18.03
N THR A 28 1.09 -11.98 18.78
CA THR A 28 -0.05 -12.73 18.25
C THR A 28 -1.15 -11.81 17.71
N GLN A 29 -1.38 -10.66 18.35
CA GLN A 29 -2.37 -9.68 17.89
C GLN A 29 -2.02 -9.09 16.53
N ILE A 30 -0.74 -8.76 16.31
CA ILE A 30 -0.27 -8.20 15.02
C ILE A 30 -0.37 -9.25 13.92
N ALA A 31 0.10 -10.47 14.18
CA ALA A 31 0.00 -11.57 13.24
C ALA A 31 -1.46 -11.87 12.87
N THR A 32 -2.37 -11.81 13.85
CA THR A 32 -3.82 -12.00 13.62
C THR A 32 -4.41 -10.86 12.77
N ALA A 33 -4.03 -9.61 13.02
CA ALA A 33 -4.49 -8.47 12.24
C ALA A 33 -4.05 -8.58 10.77
N VAL A 34 -2.79 -8.94 10.52
CA VAL A 34 -2.24 -9.14 9.16
C VAL A 34 -2.93 -10.33 8.48
N PHE A 35 -3.12 -11.44 9.19
CA PHE A 35 -3.86 -12.62 8.71
C PHE A 35 -5.26 -12.24 8.23
N LEU A 36 -6.02 -11.52 9.08
CA LEU A 36 -7.38 -11.10 8.75
C LEU A 36 -7.41 -10.09 7.61
N ALA A 37 -6.49 -9.12 7.58
CA ALA A 37 -6.40 -8.14 6.50
C ALA A 37 -6.24 -8.81 5.13
N TYR A 38 -5.37 -9.81 5.07
CA TYR A 38 -5.10 -10.58 3.86
C TYR A 38 -6.31 -11.45 3.44
N HIS A 39 -6.89 -12.22 4.37
CA HIS A 39 -7.99 -13.16 4.05
C HIS A 39 -9.33 -12.48 3.82
N LEU A 40 -9.58 -11.33 4.44
CA LEU A 40 -10.80 -10.56 4.24
C LEU A 40 -10.69 -9.58 3.07
N GLU A 41 -9.50 -9.42 2.49
CA GLU A 41 -9.20 -8.39 1.48
C GLU A 41 -9.63 -6.99 1.95
N LYS A 42 -9.42 -6.69 3.24
CA LYS A 42 -9.80 -5.40 3.86
C LYS A 42 -8.58 -4.64 4.37
N PRO A 43 -8.51 -3.32 4.14
CA PRO A 43 -7.44 -2.50 4.69
C PRO A 43 -7.55 -2.43 6.22
N ILE A 44 -6.39 -2.31 6.87
CA ILE A 44 -6.29 -2.12 8.31
C ILE A 44 -5.62 -0.79 8.63
N LEU A 45 -6.09 -0.14 9.69
CA LEU A 45 -5.46 1.05 10.26
C LEU A 45 -4.68 0.63 11.52
N ILE A 46 -3.43 1.05 11.61
CA ILE A 46 -2.54 0.71 12.74
C ILE A 46 -2.34 1.94 13.62
N GLU A 47 -2.84 1.89 14.85
CA GLU A 47 -2.73 2.99 15.83
C GLU A 47 -1.79 2.67 16.99
N GLY A 48 -1.46 3.68 17.79
CA GLY A 48 -0.75 3.53 19.08
C GLY A 48 0.45 4.46 19.25
N PRO A 49 1.30 4.22 20.26
CA PRO A 49 2.38 5.13 20.63
C PRO A 49 3.47 5.29 19.55
N PRO A 50 4.23 6.40 19.56
CA PRO A 50 5.41 6.53 18.72
C PRO A 50 6.46 5.47 19.07
N GLY A 51 7.19 4.97 18.07
CA GLY A 51 8.32 4.05 18.27
C GLY A 51 7.96 2.57 18.43
N VAL A 52 6.69 2.17 18.38
CA VAL A 52 6.26 0.76 18.57
C VAL A 52 6.32 -0.11 17.30
N GLY A 53 7.06 0.33 16.26
CA GLY A 53 7.26 -0.46 15.05
C GLY A 53 6.12 -0.43 14.01
N LYS A 54 5.25 0.58 14.00
CA LYS A 54 4.15 0.71 13.01
C LYS A 54 4.66 0.80 11.57
N THR A 55 5.65 1.66 11.36
CA THR A 55 6.29 1.84 10.05
C THR A 55 7.02 0.58 9.62
N GLU A 56 7.64 -0.11 10.58
CA GLU A 56 8.39 -1.32 10.31
C GLU A 56 7.45 -2.48 9.94
N LEU A 57 6.30 -2.59 10.60
CA LEU A 57 5.25 -3.54 10.26
C LEU A 57 4.84 -3.43 8.78
N ALA A 58 4.64 -2.21 8.27
CA ALA A 58 4.29 -1.99 6.87
C ALA A 58 5.40 -2.44 5.91
N LYS A 59 6.66 -2.12 6.23
CA LYS A 59 7.81 -2.53 5.41
C LYS A 59 8.02 -4.04 5.42
N THR A 60 8.04 -4.67 6.59
CA THR A 60 8.20 -6.12 6.73
C THR A 60 7.09 -6.87 6.01
N THR A 61 5.85 -6.38 6.07
CA THR A 61 4.73 -6.98 5.35
C THR A 61 4.92 -6.86 3.83
N ALA A 62 5.37 -5.70 3.34
CA ALA A 62 5.65 -5.50 1.92
C ALA A 62 6.79 -6.41 1.44
N GLU A 63 7.88 -6.51 2.21
CA GLU A 63 9.01 -7.41 1.94
C GLU A 63 8.58 -8.88 1.90
N LEU A 64 7.80 -9.33 2.89
CA LEU A 64 7.26 -10.69 2.92
C LEU A 64 6.46 -11.01 1.65
N LEU A 65 5.63 -10.07 1.22
CA LEU A 65 4.77 -10.21 0.05
C LEU A 65 5.51 -9.99 -1.29
N GLY A 66 6.73 -9.46 -1.26
CA GLY A 66 7.46 -9.03 -2.45
C GLY A 66 6.78 -7.86 -3.17
N LEU A 67 6.21 -6.94 -2.41
CA LEU A 67 5.50 -5.76 -2.90
C LEU A 67 6.27 -4.48 -2.59
N ASP A 68 6.03 -3.44 -3.39
CA ASP A 68 6.57 -2.11 -3.11
C ASP A 68 5.85 -1.46 -1.93
N CYS A 69 6.62 -0.97 -0.95
CA CYS A 69 6.09 -0.21 0.18
C CYS A 69 5.94 1.26 -0.20
N ILE A 70 4.72 1.68 -0.57
CA ILE A 70 4.43 3.08 -0.89
C ILE A 70 4.32 3.89 0.40
N ARG A 71 5.12 4.95 0.50
CA ARG A 71 5.07 5.90 1.61
C ARG A 71 4.36 7.18 1.18
N LEU A 72 3.12 7.36 1.62
CA LEU A 72 2.39 8.62 1.49
C LEU A 72 2.46 9.40 2.81
N GLN A 73 2.94 10.64 2.76
CA GLN A 73 2.96 11.51 3.93
C GLN A 73 1.64 12.28 4.01
N CYS A 74 0.81 11.93 5.01
CA CYS A 74 -0.42 12.65 5.30
C CYS A 74 -0.10 13.87 6.17
N TYR A 75 -0.08 15.05 5.57
CA TYR A 75 0.05 16.34 6.26
C TYR A 75 -1.21 17.17 6.04
N GLU A 76 -1.39 18.22 6.85
CA GLU A 76 -2.55 19.10 6.75
C GLU A 76 -2.62 19.81 5.39
N GLY A 77 -3.78 19.75 4.74
CA GLY A 77 -3.97 20.32 3.39
C GLY A 77 -3.48 19.44 2.22
N LEU A 78 -3.19 18.15 2.49
CA LEU A 78 -3.13 17.13 1.44
C LEU A 78 -4.55 16.86 0.91
N ASP A 79 -4.78 17.12 -0.37
CA ASP A 79 -6.01 16.83 -1.10
C ASP A 79 -5.78 15.72 -2.15
N GLU A 80 -6.85 15.20 -2.74
CA GLU A 80 -6.81 14.12 -3.73
C GLU A 80 -5.93 14.48 -4.94
N SER A 81 -6.10 15.67 -5.51
CA SER A 81 -5.31 16.14 -6.66
C SER A 81 -3.81 16.22 -6.37
N LYS A 82 -3.42 16.61 -5.16
CA LYS A 82 -2.01 16.59 -4.72
C LYS A 82 -1.51 15.16 -4.47
N ALA A 83 -2.32 14.29 -3.88
CA ALA A 83 -1.94 12.92 -3.57
C ALA A 83 -1.74 12.06 -4.84
N ILE A 84 -2.59 12.23 -5.84
CA ILE A 84 -2.53 11.51 -7.14
C ILE A 84 -1.53 12.18 -8.11
N TYR A 85 -0.91 13.29 -7.71
CA TYR A 85 0.02 14.07 -8.52
C TYR A 85 -0.61 14.50 -9.86
N GLU A 86 -1.76 15.16 -9.78
CA GLU A 86 -2.53 15.66 -10.93
C GLU A 86 -1.88 16.93 -11.53
N TRP A 87 -0.56 16.92 -11.74
CA TRP A 87 0.21 18.09 -12.16
C TRP A 87 0.07 18.39 -13.67
N LYS A 88 -0.56 17.49 -14.45
CA LYS A 88 -0.60 17.59 -15.92
C LYS A 88 -2.00 17.60 -16.55
N TYR A 89 -3.08 17.62 -15.76
CA TYR A 89 -4.43 17.56 -16.33
C TYR A 89 -4.71 18.70 -17.33
N GLY A 90 -4.28 19.93 -17.00
CA GLY A 90 -4.39 21.07 -17.93
C GLY A 90 -3.61 20.88 -19.24
N LYS A 91 -2.40 20.29 -19.18
CA LYS A 91 -1.61 19.96 -20.39
C LYS A 91 -2.21 18.81 -21.18
N GLN A 92 -2.79 17.81 -20.52
CA GLN A 92 -3.51 16.71 -21.17
C GLN A 92 -4.76 17.20 -21.90
N LEU A 93 -5.53 18.10 -21.30
CA LEU A 93 -6.70 18.71 -21.94
C LEU A 93 -6.29 19.53 -23.17
N LEU A 94 -5.28 20.39 -23.06
CA LEU A 94 -4.75 21.15 -24.19
C LEU A 94 -4.24 20.25 -25.31
N TYR A 95 -3.47 19.22 -24.98
CA TYR A 95 -2.98 18.25 -25.96
C TYR A 95 -4.13 17.54 -26.68
N THR A 96 -5.18 17.16 -25.95
CA THR A 96 -6.39 16.54 -26.52
C THR A 96 -7.16 17.49 -27.44
N GLN A 97 -7.24 18.77 -27.09
CA GLN A 97 -7.86 19.80 -27.95
C GLN A 97 -7.08 20.00 -29.25
N VAL A 98 -5.75 20.16 -29.15
CA VAL A 98 -4.87 20.30 -30.33
C VAL A 98 -4.93 19.07 -31.22
N LEU A 99 -4.92 17.85 -30.65
CA LEU A 99 -5.08 16.60 -31.40
C LEU A 99 -6.42 16.51 -32.12
N LYS A 100 -7.52 16.95 -31.48
CA LYS A 100 -8.83 16.99 -32.12
C LYS A 100 -8.84 17.92 -33.33
N GLU A 101 -8.23 19.10 -33.22
CA GLU A 101 -8.11 20.04 -34.33
C GLU A 101 -7.31 19.43 -35.49
N THR A 102 -6.13 18.86 -35.22
CA THR A 102 -5.29 18.24 -36.27
C THR A 102 -5.96 17.04 -36.94
N LEU A 103 -6.70 16.21 -36.20
CA LEU A 103 -7.47 15.10 -36.76
C LEU A 103 -8.70 15.53 -37.56
N SER A 104 -9.20 16.75 -37.34
CA SER A 104 -10.34 17.30 -38.08
C SER A 104 -9.92 18.01 -39.38
N GLU A 105 -8.63 18.33 -39.52
CA GLU A 105 -8.04 18.95 -40.71
C GLU A 105 -7.49 17.94 -41.76
N ILE A 106 -7.49 16.65 -41.42
CA ILE A 106 -7.15 15.51 -42.31
C ILE A 106 -8.43 14.86 -42.82
#